data_AF-W9YIQ6-F1
#
_entry.id   AF-W9YIQ6-F1
#
_cell.length_a   1.000
_cell.length_b   1.000
_cell.length_c   1.000
_cell.angle_alpha   90.00
_cell.angle_beta   90.00
_cell.angle_gamma   90.00
#
_symmetry.space_group_name_H-M   'P 1'
#
loop_
_entity.id
_entity.type
_entity.pdbx_description
1 polymer ?
#
loop_
_entity_poly.entity_id
_entity_poly.type
_entity_poly.pdbx_seq_one_letter_code
_entity_poly.pdbx_strand_id
1 'polypeptide(L)'
;MELVAAMRDLATKKGATVGQVALAWLLSQGDDIFPIPVTVTDKYLEENFEAMRVELTPEESQHMRDLVVKASVFGDRWPPQHALALFADTPLPQDWKEKKRDGDVSVVGVAQIIVRSKVMPYVYNTSSFIIYQCAYL
;
A
#
# COMPACT_ATOMS: atom_id res chain seq x y z
N MET A 1 -13.30 3.22 19.44
CA MET A 1 -12.30 4.13 18.86
C MET A 1 -13.01 5.14 17.97
N GLU A 2 -12.73 6.42 18.13
CA GLU A 2 -13.41 7.55 17.45
C GLU A 2 -13.26 7.50 15.91
N LEU A 3 -12.04 7.24 15.40
CA LEU A 3 -11.77 7.10 13.96
C LEU A 3 -12.67 6.04 13.29
N VAL A 4 -12.78 4.86 13.91
CA VAL A 4 -13.60 3.76 13.36
C VAL A 4 -15.09 4.13 13.34
N ALA A 5 -15.57 4.87 14.34
CA ALA A 5 -16.95 5.35 14.36
C ALA A 5 -17.20 6.36 13.23
N ALA A 6 -16.30 7.34 13.07
CA ALA A 6 -16.43 8.35 12.02
C ALA A 6 -16.38 7.74 10.61
N MET A 7 -15.54 6.73 10.39
CA MET A 7 -15.49 5.98 9.13
C MET A 7 -16.80 5.23 8.84
N ARG A 8 -17.44 4.65 9.87
CA ARG A 8 -18.75 3.98 9.73
C ARG A 8 -19.87 4.97 9.44
N ASP A 9 -19.86 6.12 10.10
CA ASP A 9 -20.85 7.16 9.87
C ASP A 9 -20.74 7.71 8.44
N LEU A 10 -19.51 7.94 7.96
CA LEU A 10 -19.25 8.38 6.59
C LEU A 10 -19.67 7.32 5.57
N ALA A 11 -19.33 6.05 5.80
CA ALA A 11 -19.78 4.93 4.97
C ALA A 11 -21.31 4.87 4.86
N THR A 12 -22.01 5.03 5.99
CA THR A 12 -23.47 5.08 6.01
C THR A 12 -24.02 6.25 5.19
N LYS A 13 -23.44 7.45 5.33
CA LYS A 13 -23.85 8.65 4.56
C LYS A 13 -23.63 8.49 3.05
N LYS A 14 -22.56 7.80 2.66
CA LYS A 14 -22.19 7.56 1.25
C LYS A 14 -22.86 6.33 0.65
N GLY A 15 -23.60 5.54 1.43
CA GLY A 15 -24.16 4.27 0.97
C GLY A 15 -23.09 3.25 0.56
N ALA A 16 -21.91 3.33 1.19
CA ALA A 16 -20.72 2.55 0.86
C ALA A 16 -20.32 1.66 2.05
N THR A 17 -19.42 0.71 1.81
CA THR A 17 -18.79 -0.03 2.91
C THR A 17 -17.66 0.78 3.55
N VAL A 18 -17.27 0.41 4.78
CA VAL A 18 -16.12 1.04 5.45
C VAL A 18 -14.83 0.83 4.65
N GLY A 19 -14.67 -0.34 4.01
CA GLY A 19 -13.53 -0.63 3.15
C GLY A 19 -13.47 0.29 1.93
N GLN A 20 -14.62 0.52 1.29
CA GLN A 20 -14.75 1.45 0.17
C GLN A 20 -14.40 2.88 0.56
N VAL A 21 -14.91 3.37 1.69
CA VAL A 21 -14.56 4.71 2.18
C VAL A 21 -13.07 4.82 2.50
N ALA A 22 -12.46 3.78 3.06
CA ALA A 22 -11.03 3.77 3.35
C ALA A 22 -10.17 3.85 2.09
N LEU A 23 -10.52 3.06 1.06
CA LEU A 23 -9.84 3.09 -0.24
C LEU A 23 -10.06 4.42 -0.97
N ALA A 24 -11.28 4.95 -0.98
CA ALA A 24 -11.60 6.24 -1.56
C ALA A 24 -10.85 7.39 -0.89
N TRP A 25 -10.78 7.36 0.45
CA TRP A 25 -9.99 8.33 1.20
C TRP A 25 -8.51 8.25 0.84
N LEU A 26 -7.95 7.05 0.76
CA LEU A 26 -6.55 6.83 0.38
C LEU A 26 -6.25 7.34 -1.04
N LEU A 27 -7.14 7.08 -2.00
CA LEU A 27 -7.03 7.60 -3.37
C LEU A 27 -7.11 9.13 -3.42
N SER A 28 -7.91 9.76 -2.55
CA SER A 28 -8.04 11.23 -2.49
C SER A 28 -6.80 11.96 -1.95
N GLN A 29 -5.81 11.23 -1.42
CA GLN A 29 -4.62 11.84 -0.80
C GLN A 29 -3.63 12.41 -1.85
N GLY A 30 -3.74 12.02 -3.11
CA GLY A 30 -2.95 12.55 -4.21
C GLY A 30 -2.89 11.61 -5.42
N ASP A 31 -2.65 12.19 -6.61
CA ASP A 31 -2.62 11.47 -7.89
C ASP A 31 -1.49 10.44 -8.05
N ASP A 32 -0.62 10.33 -7.05
CA ASP A 32 0.53 9.43 -6.99
C ASP A 32 0.34 8.28 -5.99
N ILE A 33 -0.85 8.14 -5.43
CA ILE A 33 -1.16 7.13 -4.44
C ILE A 33 -1.99 6.04 -5.11
N PHE A 34 -1.35 4.88 -5.27
CA PHE A 34 -1.92 3.70 -5.91
C PHE A 34 -2.08 2.59 -4.87
N PRO A 35 -3.25 2.46 -4.20
CA PRO A 35 -3.49 1.35 -3.30
C PRO A 35 -3.47 0.01 -4.06
N ILE A 36 -2.86 -1.01 -3.45
CA ILE A 36 -2.83 -2.38 -3.97
C ILE A 36 -3.61 -3.27 -2.99
N PRO A 37 -4.95 -3.16 -2.93
CA PRO A 37 -5.74 -4.01 -2.06
C PRO A 37 -5.67 -5.44 -2.56
N VAL A 38 -5.16 -6.35 -1.73
CA VAL A 38 -5.13 -7.78 -2.03
C VAL A 38 -6.38 -8.45 -1.46
N THR A 39 -6.98 -9.32 -2.25
CA THR A 39 -8.08 -10.19 -1.82
C THR A 39 -7.97 -11.52 -2.57
N VAL A 40 -8.56 -12.57 -1.99
CA VAL A 40 -8.65 -13.91 -2.59
C VAL A 40 -10.09 -14.28 -2.95
N THR A 41 -11.05 -13.35 -2.76
CA THR A 41 -12.46 -13.58 -3.10
C THR A 41 -12.98 -12.49 -4.04
N ASP A 42 -13.80 -12.92 -5.00
CA ASP A 42 -14.37 -12.05 -6.02
C ASP A 42 -15.27 -10.97 -5.41
N LYS A 43 -16.06 -11.32 -4.39
CA LYS A 43 -16.91 -10.36 -3.66
C LYS A 43 -16.13 -9.14 -3.17
N TYR A 44 -14.96 -9.35 -2.55
CA TYR A 44 -14.17 -8.22 -2.05
C TYR A 44 -13.39 -7.53 -3.16
N LEU A 45 -13.10 -8.23 -4.27
CA LEU A 45 -12.52 -7.60 -5.46
C LEU A 45 -13.50 -6.57 -6.01
N GLU A 46 -14.76 -6.97 -6.23
CA GLU A 46 -15.84 -6.07 -6.66
C GLU A 46 -16.04 -4.91 -5.68
N GLU A 47 -16.09 -5.19 -4.37
CA GLU A 47 -16.21 -4.16 -3.34
C GLU A 47 -15.05 -3.14 -3.42
N ASN A 48 -13.81 -3.61 -3.56
CA ASN A 48 -12.62 -2.76 -3.67
C ASN A 48 -12.63 -1.92 -4.94
N PHE A 49 -13.09 -2.47 -6.07
CA PHE A 49 -13.22 -1.72 -7.33
C PHE A 49 -14.26 -0.60 -7.21
N GLU A 50 -15.41 -0.88 -6.61
CA GLU A 50 -16.49 0.09 -6.46
C GLU A 50 -16.12 1.26 -5.52
N ALA A 51 -15.05 1.13 -4.73
CA ALA A 51 -14.50 2.23 -3.93
C ALA A 51 -14.14 3.47 -4.75
N MET A 52 -13.75 3.30 -6.03
CA MET A 52 -13.40 4.43 -6.91
C MET A 52 -14.58 5.35 -7.24
N ARG A 53 -15.81 4.89 -6.99
CA ARG A 53 -17.04 5.66 -7.20
C ARG A 53 -17.44 6.48 -5.97
N VAL A 54 -16.80 6.26 -4.84
CA VAL A 54 -17.10 6.98 -3.61
C VAL A 54 -16.36 8.32 -3.63
N GLU A 55 -17.09 9.39 -3.91
CA GLU A 55 -16.55 10.75 -3.88
C GLU A 55 -16.58 11.32 -2.46
N LEU A 56 -15.43 11.78 -1.98
CA LEU A 56 -15.30 12.50 -0.71
C LEU A 56 -15.13 13.98 -0.97
N THR A 57 -15.83 14.82 -0.20
CA THR A 57 -15.58 16.26 -0.25
C THR A 57 -14.23 16.59 0.39
N PRO A 58 -13.63 17.75 0.08
CA PRO A 58 -12.39 18.19 0.73
C PRO A 58 -12.51 18.22 2.26
N GLU A 59 -13.66 18.59 2.79
CA GLU A 59 -13.94 18.66 4.23
C GLU A 59 -14.02 17.27 4.85
N GLU A 60 -14.67 16.32 4.18
CA GLU A 60 -14.73 14.92 4.64
C GLU A 60 -13.34 14.28 4.65
N SER A 61 -12.54 14.50 3.59
CA SER A 61 -11.18 13.98 3.50
C SER A 61 -10.26 14.59 4.56
N GLN A 62 -10.37 15.89 4.80
CA GLN A 62 -9.61 16.58 5.85
C GLN A 62 -10.03 16.11 7.26
N HIS A 63 -11.32 15.96 7.51
CA HIS A 63 -11.81 15.45 8.80
C HIS A 63 -11.27 14.04 9.10
N MET A 64 -11.23 13.16 8.11
CA MET A 64 -10.63 11.83 8.27
C MET A 64 -9.12 11.91 8.55
N ARG A 65 -8.40 12.82 7.88
CA ARG A 65 -6.97 13.05 8.14
C ARG A 65 -6.73 13.47 9.60
N ASP A 66 -7.52 14.40 10.11
CA ASP A 66 -7.37 14.91 11.48
C ASP A 66 -7.58 13.78 12.50
N LEU A 67 -8.57 12.90 12.27
CA LEU A 67 -8.81 11.74 13.12
C LEU A 67 -7.69 10.70 13.05
N VAL A 68 -7.09 10.47 11.88
CA VAL A 68 -5.93 9.58 11.73
C VAL A 68 -4.73 10.12 12.49
N VAL A 69 -4.44 11.42 12.37
CA VAL A 69 -3.36 12.08 13.12
C VAL A 69 -3.62 11.98 14.63
N LYS A 70 -4.84 12.28 15.08
CA LYS A 70 -5.24 12.19 16.48
C LYS A 70 -5.11 10.76 17.02
N ALA A 71 -5.44 9.76 16.22
CA ALA A 71 -5.34 8.35 16.62
C ALA A 71 -3.90 7.89 16.87
N SER A 72 -2.88 8.64 16.42
CA SER A 72 -1.45 8.36 16.67
C SER A 72 -1.08 6.90 16.43
N VAL A 73 -1.60 6.31 15.35
CA VAL A 73 -1.37 4.91 15.00
C VAL A 73 0.02 4.79 14.38
N PHE A 74 1.03 4.62 15.23
CA PHE A 74 2.38 4.29 14.82
C PHE A 74 2.64 2.83 15.17
N GLY A 75 2.96 2.04 14.15
CA GLY A 75 3.39 0.66 14.32
C GLY A 75 4.88 0.53 14.06
N ASP A 76 5.52 -0.44 14.71
CA ASP A 76 6.84 -0.89 14.28
C ASP A 76 6.75 -1.49 12.88
N ARG A 77 7.77 -1.27 12.05
CA ARG A 77 7.87 -1.92 10.73
C ARG A 77 7.80 -3.44 10.86
N TRP A 78 8.41 -3.97 11.92
CA TRP A 78 8.37 -5.37 12.31
C TRP A 78 8.39 -5.47 13.83
N PRO A 79 7.55 -6.29 14.46
CA PRO A 79 7.71 -6.62 15.86
C PRO A 79 9.11 -7.20 16.09
N PRO A 80 9.80 -6.89 17.21
CA PRO A 80 11.16 -7.37 17.47
C PRO A 80 11.31 -8.89 17.32
N GLN A 81 10.26 -9.64 17.65
CA GLN A 81 10.22 -11.10 17.59
C GLN A 81 10.29 -11.65 16.14
N HIS A 82 9.93 -10.84 15.14
CA HIS A 82 9.90 -11.22 13.73
C HIS A 82 11.12 -10.75 12.94
N ALA A 83 12.02 -9.96 13.56
CA ALA A 83 13.18 -9.40 12.89
C ALA A 83 14.15 -10.47 12.33
N LEU A 84 14.26 -11.62 13.00
CA LEU A 84 15.14 -12.73 12.58
C LEU A 84 14.65 -13.43 11.30
N ALA A 85 13.34 -13.42 11.03
CA ALA A 85 12.76 -14.08 9.85
C ALA A 85 12.86 -13.23 8.57
N LEU A 86 13.32 -11.98 8.67
CA LEU A 86 13.53 -11.11 7.52
C LEU A 86 14.79 -11.46 6.72
N PHE A 87 15.73 -12.17 7.34
CA PHE A 87 16.93 -12.68 6.69
C PHE A 87 16.66 -14.11 6.18
N ALA A 88 15.80 -14.22 5.18
CA ALA A 88 15.67 -15.45 4.41
C ALA A 88 16.47 -15.27 3.11
N ASP A 89 17.61 -15.94 3.02
CA ASP A 89 18.38 -15.97 1.77
C ASP A 89 17.52 -16.57 0.66
N THR A 90 17.48 -15.90 -0.49
CA THR A 90 16.94 -16.51 -1.71
C THR A 90 17.98 -17.51 -2.21
N PRO A 91 17.66 -18.81 -2.33
CA PRO A 91 18.63 -19.77 -2.86
C PRO A 91 19.05 -19.34 -4.26
N LEU A 92 20.37 -19.24 -4.49
CA LEU A 92 20.89 -18.86 -5.79
C LEU A 92 20.49 -19.91 -6.84
N PRO A 93 20.13 -19.50 -8.07
CA PRO A 93 20.02 -20.42 -9.19
C PRO A 93 21.30 -21.25 -9.33
N GLN A 94 21.18 -22.53 -9.68
CA GLN A 94 22.30 -23.48 -9.74
C GLN A 94 23.42 -23.07 -10.72
N ASP A 95 23.08 -22.23 -11.70
CA ASP A 95 23.97 -21.69 -12.72
C ASP A 95 24.42 -20.23 -12.46
N TRP A 96 24.05 -19.67 -11.30
CA TRP A 96 24.43 -18.31 -10.93
C TRP A 96 25.94 -18.22 -10.66
N LYS A 97 26.67 -17.60 -11.59
CA LYS A 97 28.06 -17.22 -11.37
C LYS A 97 28.08 -15.87 -10.67
N GLU A 98 28.58 -15.84 -9.43
CA GLU A 98 28.82 -14.60 -8.70
C GLU A 98 29.70 -13.66 -9.53
N LYS A 99 29.09 -12.61 -10.06
CA LYS A 99 29.84 -11.44 -10.52
C LYS A 99 30.04 -10.55 -9.30
N LYS A 100 31.27 -10.52 -8.75
CA LYS A 100 31.68 -9.45 -7.83
C LYS A 100 31.40 -8.12 -8.53
N ARG A 101 30.43 -7.36 -8.02
CA ARG A 101 30.31 -5.94 -8.33
C ARG A 101 31.27 -5.23 -7.38
N ASP A 102 32.19 -4.44 -7.93
CA ASP A 102 33.05 -3.57 -7.13
C ASP A 102 32.18 -2.53 -6.43
N GLY A 103 32.21 -2.53 -5.10
CA GLY A 103 31.50 -1.58 -4.24
C GLY A 103 30.76 -2.26 -3.08
N ASP A 104 30.96 -1.74 -1.86
CA ASP A 104 30.23 -2.16 -0.66
C ASP A 104 28.74 -1.81 -0.83
N VAL A 105 27.91 -2.83 -1.07
CA VAL A 105 26.45 -2.70 -1.03
C VAL A 105 25.96 -3.27 0.30
N SER A 106 25.64 -2.37 1.24
CA SER A 106 24.88 -2.72 2.43
C SER A 106 23.39 -2.85 2.07
N VAL A 107 22.81 -4.01 2.36
CA VAL A 107 21.38 -4.27 2.18
C VAL A 107 20.63 -3.49 3.27
N VAL A 108 19.95 -2.42 2.88
CA VAL A 108 19.06 -1.65 3.77
C VAL A 108 17.63 -2.15 3.57
N GLY A 109 17.02 -2.67 4.63
CA GLY A 109 15.78 -3.45 4.60
C GLY A 109 14.56 -2.78 3.94
N VAL A 110 13.76 -3.62 3.26
CA VAL A 110 12.44 -3.41 2.61
C VAL A 110 11.59 -2.28 3.16
N ALA A 111 11.55 -1.12 2.48
CA ALA A 111 10.60 -0.03 2.77
C ALA A 111 9.32 -0.05 1.92
N GLN A 112 8.18 0.06 2.61
CA GLN A 112 6.84 0.35 2.06
C GLN A 112 6.75 1.80 1.52
N ILE A 113 5.93 1.98 0.47
CA ILE A 113 5.29 3.17 -0.20
C ILE A 113 5.81 4.58 0.23
N ILE A 114 6.13 5.61 -0.59
CA ILE A 114 5.45 6.40 -1.67
C ILE A 114 6.55 7.33 -2.31
N VAL A 115 6.63 7.71 -3.62
CA VAL A 115 6.24 9.03 -4.23
C VAL A 115 6.83 9.28 -5.66
N ARG A 116 5.96 9.88 -6.53
CA ARG A 116 6.04 10.79 -7.72
C ARG A 116 7.23 10.89 -8.72
N SER A 117 6.83 10.68 -10.00
CA SER A 117 6.91 11.60 -11.18
C SER A 117 8.07 11.53 -12.22
N LYS A 118 7.59 11.41 -13.48
CA LYS A 118 8.07 11.71 -14.85
C LYS A 118 9.37 11.16 -15.44
N VAL A 119 10.37 10.71 -14.69
CA VAL A 119 11.59 10.17 -15.32
C VAL A 119 12.09 8.99 -14.49
N MET A 120 11.76 7.75 -14.89
CA MET A 120 12.25 6.54 -14.21
C MET A 120 13.77 6.58 -14.04
N PRO A 121 14.30 6.14 -12.89
CA PRO A 121 14.91 4.81 -12.89
C PRO A 121 14.63 4.00 -11.59
N TYR A 122 14.19 2.78 -11.82
CA TYR A 122 13.77 1.71 -10.91
C TYR A 122 14.38 1.56 -9.50
N VAL A 123 13.50 1.21 -8.55
CA VAL A 123 13.79 0.31 -7.42
C VAL A 123 12.76 -0.82 -7.45
N TYR A 124 13.21 -2.05 -7.76
CA TYR A 124 12.41 -3.26 -7.71
C TYR A 124 12.57 -3.94 -6.34
N ASN A 125 11.49 -4.47 -5.78
CA ASN A 125 11.55 -5.51 -4.76
C ASN A 125 10.48 -6.58 -5.01
N THR A 126 10.87 -7.83 -4.80
CA THR A 126 10.31 -9.08 -5.30
C THR A 126 8.96 -9.44 -4.69
N SER A 127 7.89 -8.93 -5.31
CA SER A 127 6.62 -9.66 -5.53
C SER A 127 6.06 -9.40 -6.94
N SER A 128 6.86 -8.78 -7.83
CA SER A 128 6.44 -8.22 -9.12
C SER A 128 6.36 -9.26 -10.24
N PHE A 129 5.48 -10.26 -10.11
CA PHE A 129 5.06 -11.06 -11.29
C PHE A 129 3.77 -10.54 -11.95
N ILE A 130 3.01 -9.62 -11.32
CA ILE A 130 1.70 -9.19 -11.86
C ILE A 130 1.73 -7.84 -12.60
N ILE A 131 2.77 -7.01 -12.44
CA ILE A 131 2.78 -5.66 -13.03
C ILE A 131 3.11 -5.65 -14.54
N TYR A 132 3.69 -6.73 -15.08
CA TYR A 132 4.10 -6.76 -16.50
C TYR A 132 2.94 -6.84 -17.49
N GLN A 133 1.70 -7.13 -17.07
CA GLN A 133 0.58 -7.29 -18.01
C GLN A 133 -0.15 -5.98 -18.35
N CYS A 134 -0.09 -4.95 -17.49
CA CYS A 134 -0.88 -3.71 -17.68
C CYS A 134 -0.17 -2.61 -18.49
N ALA A 135 1.07 -2.82 -18.94
CA ALA A 135 1.80 -1.83 -19.73
C ALA A 135 1.65 -2.02 -21.27
N TYR A 136 0.83 -2.97 -21.73
CA TYR A 136 0.68 -3.33 -23.15
C TYR A 136 -0.78 -3.48 -23.63
N LEU A 137 -1.74 -2.84 -22.95
CA LEU A 137 -3.10 -2.61 -23.43
C LEU A 137 -3.43 -1.13 -23.29
#